data_AF-A0A382LJL5-F1
#
_entry.id   AF-A0A382LJL5-F1
#
_cell.length_a   1.000
_cell.length_b   1.000
_cell.length_c   1.000
_cell.angle_alpha   90.00
_cell.angle_beta   90.00
_cell.angle_gamma   90.00
#
_symmetry.space_group_name_H-M   'P 1'
#
loop_
_entity.id
_entity.type
_entity.pdbx_description
1 polymer ?
#
loop_
_entity_poly.entity_id
_entity_poly.type
_entity_poly.pdbx_seq_one_letter_code
_entity_poly.pdbx_strand_id
1 'polypeptide(L)' 'MKNISFSILIVFASTICTMGQDWSQWRGVERQGIWHEDGIIDQFPDDGPKVKWRVPIGSG' A
#
# COMPACT_ATOMS: atom_id res chain seq x y z
N MET A 1 19.88 -27.48 -17.77
CA MET A 1 20.23 -27.11 -16.37
C MET A 1 20.37 -25.60 -16.19
N LYS A 2 21.20 -24.88 -16.97
CA LYS A 2 21.34 -23.40 -16.88
C LYS A 2 20.01 -22.62 -16.97
N ASN A 3 19.09 -23.08 -17.82
CA ASN A 3 17.82 -22.42 -18.11
C ASN A 3 16.84 -22.52 -16.92
N ILE A 4 16.84 -23.66 -16.23
CA ILE A 4 15.99 -23.91 -15.06
C ILE A 4 16.47 -23.08 -13.87
N SER A 5 17.79 -23.01 -13.65
CA SER A 5 18.38 -22.15 -12.61
C SER A 5 18.06 -20.67 -12.86
N PHE A 6 18.06 -20.23 -14.11
CA PHE A 6 17.72 -18.85 -14.47
C PHE A 6 16.22 -18.56 -14.23
N SER A 7 15.33 -19.49 -14.58
CA SER A 7 13.90 -19.36 -14.27
C SER A 7 13.61 -19.31 -12.77
N ILE A 8 14.31 -20.12 -11.96
CA ILE A 8 14.18 -20.09 -10.49
C ILE A 8 14.62 -18.73 -9.92
N LEU A 9 15.72 -18.18 -10.44
CA LEU A 9 16.23 -16.88 -10.02
C LEU A 9 15.23 -15.75 -10.34
N ILE A 10 14.60 -15.79 -11.52
CA ILE A 10 13.59 -14.80 -11.92
C ILE A 10 12.34 -14.89 -11.02
N VAL A 11 11.85 -16.10 -10.74
CA VAL A 11 10.70 -16.29 -9.85
C VAL A 11 11.02 -15.77 -8.44
N PHE A 12 12.20 -16.07 -7.90
CA PHE A 12 12.59 -15.60 -6.57
C PHE A 12 12.73 -14.07 -6.49
N ALA A 13 13.27 -13.43 -7.53
CA ALA A 13 13.39 -11.98 -7.58
C ALA A 13 12.02 -11.27 -7.65
N SER A 14 11.01 -11.88 -8.28
CA SER A 14 9.69 -11.28 -8.44
C SER A 14 8.90 -11.14 -7.13
N THR A 15 9.13 -12.01 -6.16
CA THR A 15 8.42 -12.01 -4.87
C THR A 15 8.85 -10.87 -3.94
N ILE A 16 10.05 -10.31 -4.13
CA ILE A 16 10.61 -9.26 -3.26
C ILE A 16 9.89 -7.93 -3.48
N CYS A 17 9.38 -7.67 -4.68
CA CYS A 17 8.73 -6.40 -5.03
C CYS A 17 7.25 -6.31 -4.65
N THR A 18 6.63 -7.34 -4.07
CA THR A 18 5.18 -7.37 -3.84
C THR A 18 4.75 -7.12 -2.39
N MET A 19 5.61 -6.55 -1.56
CA MET A 19 5.22 -6.11 -0.21
C MET A 19 4.45 -4.78 -0.30
N GLY A 20 3.18 -4.85 -0.71
CA GLY A 20 2.26 -3.74 -0.52
C GLY A 20 2.19 -3.39 0.97
N GLN A 21 2.20 -2.10 1.30
CA GLN A 21 1.84 -1.62 2.64
C GLN A 21 0.32 -1.75 2.80
N ASP A 22 -0.18 -3.00 2.79
CA ASP A 22 -1.56 -3.25 3.17
C ASP A 22 -1.77 -2.75 4.61
N TRP A 23 -3.03 -2.44 4.96
CA TRP A 23 -3.43 -2.03 6.30
C TRP A 23 -3.31 -3.21 7.28
N SER A 24 -2.08 -3.62 7.54
CA SER A 24 -1.73 -4.77 8.37
C SER A 24 -2.07 -4.52 9.83
N GLN A 25 -2.00 -3.26 10.28
CA GLN A 25 -2.33 -2.85 11.63
C GLN A 25 -2.64 -1.36 11.74
N TRP A 26 -3.25 -0.99 12.88
CA TRP A 26 -3.46 0.40 13.25
C TRP A 26 -2.14 1.18 13.28
N ARG A 27 -2.15 2.37 12.65
CA ARG A 27 -1.01 3.29 12.56
C ARG A 27 0.19 2.78 11.74
N GLY A 28 -0.05 1.86 10.81
CA GLY A 28 0.98 1.36 9.88
C GLY A 28 1.93 0.34 10.51
N VAL A 29 2.84 -0.23 9.71
CA VAL A 29 3.72 -1.37 10.07
C VAL A 29 4.57 -1.12 11.34
N GLU A 30 4.94 0.13 11.60
CA GLU A 30 5.74 0.50 12.77
C GLU A 30 4.89 1.09 13.92
N ARG A 31 3.56 1.19 13.75
CA ARG A 31 2.60 1.79 14.69
C ARG A 31 2.84 3.26 15.01
N GLN A 32 3.67 3.94 14.22
CA GLN A 32 4.01 5.34 14.44
C GLN A 32 2.93 6.29 13.92
N GLY A 33 2.18 5.90 12.90
CA GLY A 33 1.22 6.78 12.22
C GLY A 33 1.90 7.83 11.33
N ILE A 34 3.10 7.52 10.84
CA ILE A 34 3.87 8.35 9.92
C ILE A 34 3.67 7.78 8.50
N TRP A 35 3.34 8.65 7.56
CA TRP A 35 3.33 8.32 6.13
C TRP A 35 4.73 8.50 5.56
N HIS A 36 5.19 7.52 4.79
CA HIS A 36 6.52 7.54 4.17
C HIS A 36 6.43 7.76 2.65
N GLU A 37 5.21 7.81 2.12
CA GLU A 37 4.89 8.00 0.72
C GLU A 37 4.99 9.48 0.31
N ASP A 38 5.54 9.71 -0.87
CA ASP A 38 5.57 11.03 -1.50
C ASP A 38 4.24 11.36 -2.20
N GLY A 39 4.02 12.64 -2.50
CA GLY A 39 2.84 13.10 -3.26
C GLY A 39 1.55 13.20 -2.44
N ILE A 40 1.64 13.07 -1.12
CA ILE A 40 0.58 13.42 -0.19
C ILE A 40 0.48 14.95 -0.10
N ILE A 41 -0.75 15.47 -0.10
CA ILE A 41 -1.02 16.90 0.10
C ILE A 41 -0.91 17.28 1.58
N ASP A 42 -0.25 18.41 1.87
CA ASP A 42 -0.17 18.96 3.22
C ASP A 42 -1.46 19.65 3.66
N GLN A 43 -2.28 20.11 2.70
CA GLN A 43 -3.51 20.84 2.93
C GLN A 43 -4.61 20.38 1.98
N PHE A 44 -5.82 20.21 2.51
CA PHE A 44 -6.99 19.94 1.69
C PHE A 44 -7.49 21.23 0.99
N PRO A 45 -8.08 21.11 -0.21
CA PRO A 45 -8.82 22.20 -0.82
C PRO A 45 -9.96 22.70 0.10
N ASP A 46 -10.39 23.96 -0.08
CA ASP A 46 -11.48 24.55 0.72
C ASP A 46 -12.81 23.79 0.56
N ASP A 47 -13.07 23.25 -0.64
CA ASP A 47 -14.22 22.40 -0.95
C ASP A 47 -14.00 20.92 -0.60
N GLY A 48 -12.81 20.59 -0.09
CA GLY A 48 -12.40 19.25 0.30
C GLY A 48 -11.89 18.39 -0.85
N PRO A 49 -11.34 17.19 -0.55
CA PRO A 49 -10.89 16.27 -1.57
C PRO A 49 -12.05 15.66 -2.36
N LYS A 50 -11.81 15.34 -3.63
CA LYS A 50 -12.79 14.64 -4.47
C LYS A 50 -13.17 13.28 -3.85
N VAL A 51 -14.45 13.11 -3.54
CA VAL A 51 -15.00 11.85 -3.04
C VAL A 51 -14.94 10.78 -4.12
N LYS A 52 -14.22 9.67 -3.86
CA LYS A 52 -14.15 8.52 -4.77
C LYS A 52 -15.30 7.53 -4.58
N TRP A 53 -15.73 7.31 -3.33
CA TRP A 53 -16.80 6.38 -2.99
C TRP A 53 -17.40 6.72 -1.61
N ARG A 54 -18.62 6.22 -1.36
CA ARG A 54 -19.30 6.31 -0.06
C ARG A 54 -20.24 5.12 0.09
N VAL A 55 -20.40 4.62 1.32
CA VAL A 55 -21.37 3.59 1.70
C VAL A 55 -22.01 3.96 3.03
N PRO A 56 -23.33 3.74 3.25
CA PRO A 56 -23.94 3.90 4.56
C PRO A 56 -23.36 2.92 5.59
N ILE A 57 -23.23 3.35 6.85
CA ILE A 57 -22.85 2.47 7.96
C ILE A 57 -24.09 1.81 8.58
N GLY A 58 -23.97 0.56 9.04
CA GLY A 58 -25.02 -0.16 9.79
C GLY A 58 -24.96 0.11 11.29
N SER A 59 -25.92 -0.44 12.04
CA SER A 59 -26.08 -0.21 13.49
C SER A 59 -25.19 -1.08 14.41
N GLY A 60 -24.37 -1.98 13.85
CA GLY A 60 -23.53 -2.92 14.61
C GLY A 60 -24.00 -4.36 14.51
#